data_AF-A0A2P8GSS3-F1
#
_entry.id   AF-A0A2P8GSS3-F1
#
_cell.length_a   1.000
_cell.length_b   1.000
_cell.length_c   1.000
_cell.angle_alpha   90.00
_cell.angle_beta   90.00
_cell.angle_gamma   90.00
#
_symmetry.space_group_name_H-M   'P 1'
#
loop_
_entity.id
_entity.type
_entity.pdbx_description
1 polymer ?
#
loop_
_entity_poly.entity_id
_entity_poly.type
_entity_poly.pdbx_seq_one_letter_code
_entity_poly.pdbx_strand_id
1 'polypeptide(L)'
;MTEPETPSPSPETSGATGSLPAPPNRRRTAIIVGSIAAGVVLLGGITAAVVASSAAQAEAEAKEKRAAALVAERDAALDTFRDAKDACGLTAQDGVSITDEGQTMTIDNSSLAFLESIQAATIDEVFCVLDEVGGSSATRSLMESTRALDGRQTDEWDTDWGSIEVSWSYHPDDGLDTVWELELSDELSDLDD
;
A
#
# COMPACT_ATOMS: atom_id res chain seq x y z
N MET A 1 -40.23 -12.38 35.04
CA MET A 1 -40.32 -11.51 36.24
C MET A 1 -40.98 -10.23 35.79
N THR A 2 -42.14 -9.96 36.38
CA THR A 2 -43.10 -8.90 36.03
C THR A 2 -42.56 -7.52 36.44
N GLU A 3 -42.77 -6.52 35.57
CA GLU A 3 -42.87 -5.06 35.85
C GLU A 3 -43.95 -4.76 36.93
N PRO A 4 -44.31 -3.52 37.32
CA PRO A 4 -43.70 -2.17 37.28
C PRO A 4 -43.67 -1.59 38.74
N GLU A 5 -43.37 -0.33 39.09
CA GLU A 5 -44.25 0.85 39.03
C GLU A 5 -43.57 2.08 39.70
N THR A 6 -43.84 3.25 39.11
CA THR A 6 -43.58 4.64 39.55
C THR A 6 -44.58 5.07 40.66
N PRO A 7 -44.85 6.37 40.97
CA PRO A 7 -44.09 7.47 41.60
C PRO A 7 -44.79 8.09 42.87
N SER A 8 -44.16 9.14 43.44
CA SER A 8 -44.76 10.27 44.20
C SER A 8 -45.38 9.97 45.61
N PRO A 9 -45.71 10.96 46.49
CA PRO A 9 -45.74 12.42 46.32
C PRO A 9 -45.12 13.28 47.48
N SER A 10 -45.06 14.59 47.28
CA SER A 10 -44.96 15.61 48.34
C SER A 10 -46.33 15.90 48.99
N PRO A 11 -46.33 16.48 50.21
CA PRO A 11 -47.15 17.66 50.52
C PRO A 11 -46.28 18.77 51.17
N GLU A 12 -46.45 20.06 50.84
CA GLU A 12 -47.43 21.03 51.42
C GLU A 12 -47.24 21.25 52.94
N THR A 13 -47.34 22.42 53.59
CA THR A 13 -47.69 23.81 53.26
C THR A 13 -47.54 24.63 54.57
N SER A 14 -47.53 25.97 54.47
CA SER A 14 -47.87 26.95 55.53
C SER A 14 -46.76 27.35 56.52
N GLY A 15 -46.47 28.63 56.80
CA GLY A 15 -47.11 29.89 56.45
C GLY A 15 -46.76 30.94 57.55
N ALA A 16 -46.77 32.23 57.18
CA ALA A 16 -47.04 33.43 58.00
C ALA A 16 -46.04 34.61 57.85
N THR A 17 -46.36 35.46 56.88
CA THR A 17 -46.67 36.91 56.99
C THR A 17 -45.76 37.87 57.78
N GLY A 18 -45.24 38.88 57.06
CA GLY A 18 -44.77 40.15 57.61
C GLY A 18 -44.50 41.18 56.49
N SER A 19 -45.22 42.30 56.54
CA SER A 19 -45.42 43.32 55.50
C SER A 19 -44.25 44.31 55.27
N LEU A 20 -44.17 44.81 54.02
CA LEU A 20 -43.41 45.96 53.45
C LEU A 20 -43.78 47.33 54.10
N PRO A 21 -43.07 48.49 53.84
CA PRO A 21 -42.32 48.86 52.62
C PRO A 21 -40.96 49.65 52.76
N ALA A 22 -40.30 49.83 51.61
CA ALA A 22 -39.01 50.50 51.31
C ALA A 22 -39.05 52.05 51.39
N PRO A 23 -37.93 52.85 51.31
CA PRO A 23 -37.01 52.99 50.13
C PRO A 23 -35.54 53.41 50.51
N PRO A 24 -34.67 54.01 49.65
CA PRO A 24 -34.24 53.69 48.28
C PRO A 24 -32.70 53.54 48.08
N ASN A 25 -32.34 52.76 47.06
CA ASN A 25 -31.37 53.03 45.99
C ASN A 25 -29.86 53.32 46.24
N ARG A 26 -29.04 52.36 45.74
CA ARG A 26 -27.72 52.48 45.09
C ARG A 26 -26.51 52.91 45.94
N ARG A 27 -25.58 51.96 46.09
CA ARG A 27 -24.34 51.92 45.28
C ARG A 27 -23.75 50.51 45.32
N ARG A 28 -23.46 49.96 44.14
CA ARG A 28 -22.78 48.67 43.97
C ARG A 28 -21.30 48.88 44.27
N THR A 29 -20.75 48.16 45.24
CA THR A 29 -19.31 47.92 45.33
C THR A 29 -19.12 46.44 45.61
N ALA A 30 -19.10 45.66 44.52
CA ALA A 30 -18.75 44.25 44.57
C ALA A 30 -17.23 44.13 44.76
N ILE A 31 -16.88 43.25 45.68
CA ILE A 31 -15.53 42.84 46.08
C ILE A 31 -14.77 42.31 44.87
N ILE A 32 -13.61 42.90 44.55
CA ILE A 32 -12.61 42.32 43.65
C ILE A 32 -11.38 42.00 44.49
N VAL A 33 -11.27 40.76 44.95
CA VAL A 33 -9.99 40.10 45.28
C VAL A 33 -10.17 38.61 45.01
N GLY A 34 -9.42 38.06 44.05
CA GLY A 34 -9.30 36.61 43.89
C GLY A 34 -9.11 36.04 42.48
N SER A 35 -8.66 36.81 41.48
CA SER A 35 -8.35 36.29 40.13
C SER A 35 -6.85 36.37 39.81
N ILE A 36 -6.02 35.62 40.55
CA ILE A 36 -4.66 35.23 40.12
C ILE A 36 -4.46 33.74 40.46
N ALA A 37 -5.21 32.89 39.78
CA ALA A 37 -4.96 31.43 39.74
C ALA A 37 -5.41 30.82 38.40
N ALA A 38 -6.35 31.45 37.69
CA ALA A 38 -6.82 30.98 36.38
C ALA A 38 -5.91 31.38 35.19
N GLY A 39 -5.00 32.34 35.36
CA GLY A 39 -4.17 32.85 34.25
C GLY A 39 -2.97 31.98 33.86
N VAL A 40 -2.41 31.20 34.81
CA VAL A 40 -1.20 30.38 34.57
C VAL A 40 -1.55 28.99 34.03
N VAL A 41 -2.75 28.48 34.29
CA VAL A 41 -3.19 27.16 33.80
C VAL A 41 -3.57 27.19 32.32
N LEU A 42 -4.08 28.32 31.80
CA LEU A 42 -4.46 28.42 30.38
C LEU A 42 -3.24 28.54 29.44
N LEU A 43 -2.16 29.20 29.85
CA LEU A 43 -0.95 29.30 29.00
C LEU A 43 -0.14 27.99 28.96
N GLY A 44 -0.01 27.28 30.09
CA GLY A 44 0.67 25.98 30.12
C GLY A 44 -0.10 24.84 29.42
N GLY A 45 -1.43 24.86 29.48
CA GLY A 45 -2.30 23.89 28.80
C GLY A 45 -2.30 24.05 27.28
N ILE A 46 -2.27 25.30 26.77
CA ILE A 46 -2.21 25.56 25.33
C ILE A 46 -0.87 25.11 24.74
N THR A 47 0.26 25.36 25.43
CA THR A 47 1.57 24.92 24.94
C THR A 47 1.70 23.39 24.86
N ALA A 48 1.17 22.65 25.84
CA ALA A 48 1.20 21.18 25.82
C ALA A 48 0.31 20.60 24.70
N ALA A 49 -0.88 21.17 24.47
CA ALA A 49 -1.78 20.74 23.40
C ALA A 49 -1.24 21.03 21.98
N VAL A 50 -0.57 22.16 21.78
CA VAL A 50 0.07 22.52 20.50
C VAL A 50 1.27 21.60 20.20
N VAL A 51 2.07 21.25 21.21
CA VAL A 51 3.20 20.31 21.03
C VAL A 51 2.69 18.89 20.74
N ALA A 52 1.66 18.41 21.46
CA ALA A 52 1.08 17.10 21.23
C ALA A 52 0.41 16.97 19.84
N SER A 53 -0.25 18.03 19.35
CA SER A 53 -0.83 18.04 18.01
C SER A 53 0.22 18.05 16.91
N SER A 54 1.34 18.77 17.08
CA SER A 54 2.42 18.77 16.09
C SER A 54 3.11 17.40 15.94
N ALA A 55 3.22 16.63 17.01
CA ALA A 55 3.78 15.27 16.96
C ALA A 55 2.83 14.30 16.25
N ALA A 56 1.54 14.32 16.57
CA ALA A 56 0.54 13.50 15.89
C ALA A 56 0.40 13.83 14.40
N GLN A 57 0.53 15.11 14.04
CA GLN A 57 0.56 15.55 12.64
C GLN A 57 1.81 15.05 11.91
N ALA A 58 2.99 15.12 12.54
CA ALA A 58 4.22 14.61 11.95
C ALA A 58 4.17 13.08 11.73
N GLU A 59 3.58 12.33 12.67
CA GLU A 59 3.38 10.88 12.51
C GLU A 59 2.40 10.55 11.39
N ALA A 60 1.30 11.28 11.27
CA ALA A 60 0.33 11.10 10.19
C ALA A 60 0.94 11.41 8.81
N GLU A 61 1.67 12.52 8.69
CA GLU A 61 2.39 12.88 7.46
C GLU A 61 3.47 11.86 7.11
N ALA A 62 4.17 11.30 8.10
CA ALA A 62 5.17 10.26 7.87
C ALA A 62 4.54 8.95 7.36
N LYS A 63 3.40 8.56 7.92
CA LYS A 63 2.65 7.38 7.47
C LYS A 63 2.15 7.54 6.03
N GLU A 64 1.60 8.70 5.70
CA GLU A 64 1.14 9.01 4.34
C GLU A 64 2.30 8.96 3.34
N LYS A 65 3.45 9.55 3.66
CA LYS A 65 4.65 9.49 2.82
C LYS A 65 5.17 8.08 2.62
N ARG A 66 5.16 7.24 3.67
CA ARG A 66 5.55 5.84 3.55
C ARG A 66 4.59 5.08 2.64
N ALA A 67 3.28 5.24 2.83
CA ALA A 67 2.30 4.58 1.98
C ALA A 67 2.46 5.00 0.51
N ALA A 68 2.66 6.29 0.24
CA ALA A 68 2.92 6.78 -1.11
C ALA A 68 4.21 6.21 -1.71
N ALA A 69 5.27 6.02 -0.91
CA ALA A 69 6.50 5.39 -1.36
C ALA A 69 6.29 3.92 -1.71
N LEU A 70 5.53 3.16 -0.91
CA LEU A 70 5.22 1.76 -1.17
C LEU A 70 4.36 1.57 -2.42
N VAL A 71 3.38 2.46 -2.64
CA VAL A 71 2.60 2.44 -3.89
C VAL A 71 3.51 2.68 -5.09
N ALA A 72 4.41 3.66 -5.01
CA ALA A 72 5.35 3.93 -6.10
C ALA A 72 6.32 2.77 -6.36
N GLU A 73 6.78 2.09 -5.31
CA GLU A 73 7.64 0.92 -5.39
C GLU A 73 6.91 -0.28 -6.02
N ARG A 74 5.67 -0.54 -5.62
CA ARG A 74 4.82 -1.56 -6.23
C ARG A 74 4.56 -1.27 -7.70
N ASP A 75 4.17 -0.04 -8.02
CA ASP A 75 3.88 0.33 -9.41
C ASP A 75 5.14 0.14 -10.29
N ALA A 76 6.33 0.49 -9.79
CA ALA A 76 7.59 0.22 -10.47
C ALA A 76 7.87 -1.29 -10.61
N ALA A 77 7.58 -2.10 -9.58
CA ALA A 77 7.71 -3.54 -9.64
C ALA A 77 6.81 -4.16 -10.73
N LEU A 78 5.55 -3.71 -10.84
CA LEU A 78 4.60 -4.17 -11.87
C LEU A 78 4.99 -3.75 -13.29
N ASP A 79 5.78 -2.68 -13.44
CA ASP A 79 6.32 -2.24 -14.72
C ASP A 79 7.59 -3.01 -15.13
N THR A 80 8.23 -3.79 -14.24
CA THR A 80 9.48 -4.55 -14.49
C THR A 80 9.47 -5.31 -15.82
N PHE A 81 8.43 -6.10 -16.09
CA PHE A 81 8.37 -6.88 -17.34
C PHE A 81 8.10 -6.01 -18.57
N ARG A 82 7.39 -4.89 -18.42
CA ARG A 82 7.18 -3.94 -19.53
C ARG A 82 8.49 -3.26 -19.88
N ASP A 83 9.22 -2.80 -18.87
CA ASP A 83 10.52 -2.14 -19.01
C ASP A 83 11.56 -3.09 -19.61
N ALA A 84 11.66 -4.33 -19.12
CA ALA A 84 12.57 -5.34 -19.68
C ALA A 84 12.24 -5.66 -21.15
N LYS A 85 10.96 -5.86 -21.46
CA LYS A 85 10.51 -6.10 -22.84
C LYS A 85 10.86 -4.94 -23.76
N ASP A 86 10.60 -3.70 -23.33
CA ASP A 86 10.89 -2.50 -24.12
C ASP A 86 12.40 -2.26 -24.29
N ALA A 87 13.20 -2.50 -23.24
CA ALA A 87 14.67 -2.40 -23.27
C ALA A 87 15.30 -3.42 -24.24
N CYS A 88 14.74 -4.62 -24.30
CA CYS A 88 15.18 -5.70 -25.19
C CYS A 88 14.58 -5.62 -26.60
N GLY A 89 13.74 -4.61 -26.88
CA GLY A 89 13.13 -4.42 -28.21
C GLY A 89 12.07 -5.45 -28.58
N LEU A 90 11.57 -6.21 -27.61
CA LEU A 90 10.54 -7.21 -27.80
C LEU A 90 9.15 -6.56 -28.00
N THR A 91 8.36 -7.13 -28.89
CA THR A 91 7.03 -6.67 -29.23
C THR A 91 6.02 -7.80 -29.13
N ALA A 92 4.72 -7.47 -29.25
CA ALA A 92 3.68 -8.49 -29.35
C ALA A 92 3.83 -9.38 -30.61
N GLN A 93 4.58 -8.95 -31.62
CA GLN A 93 4.90 -9.78 -32.79
C GLN A 93 6.02 -10.78 -32.50
N ASP A 94 6.64 -10.74 -31.31
CA ASP A 94 7.72 -11.64 -30.90
C ASP A 94 7.21 -12.72 -29.92
N GLY A 95 5.88 -12.94 -29.90
CA GLY A 95 5.23 -13.90 -29.01
C GLY A 95 5.21 -13.50 -27.54
N VAL A 96 5.48 -12.23 -27.24
CA VAL A 96 5.47 -11.72 -25.87
C VAL A 96 4.07 -11.25 -25.45
N SER A 97 3.63 -11.71 -24.29
CA SER A 97 2.41 -11.22 -23.63
C SER A 97 2.69 -10.93 -22.16
N ILE A 98 2.04 -9.89 -21.63
CA ILE A 98 2.09 -9.52 -20.22
C ILE A 98 0.65 -9.51 -19.69
N THR A 99 0.38 -10.32 -18.67
CA THR A 99 -0.93 -10.52 -18.04
C THR A 99 -0.86 -10.22 -16.54
N ASP A 100 -1.98 -10.43 -15.84
CA ASP A 100 -2.05 -10.34 -14.38
C ASP A 100 -1.51 -9.00 -13.86
N GLU A 101 -2.00 -7.92 -14.47
CA GLU A 101 -1.67 -6.53 -14.10
C GLU A 101 -0.17 -6.17 -14.19
N GLY A 102 0.64 -6.98 -14.89
CA GLY A 102 2.08 -6.78 -15.01
C GLY A 102 2.91 -7.87 -14.31
N GLN A 103 2.27 -8.75 -13.54
CA GLN A 103 2.96 -9.77 -12.75
C GLN A 103 3.33 -11.03 -13.51
N THR A 104 2.80 -11.23 -14.72
CA THR A 104 3.13 -12.40 -15.52
C THR A 104 3.57 -11.96 -16.89
N MET A 105 4.71 -12.48 -17.35
CA MET A 105 5.14 -12.36 -18.75
C MET A 105 5.31 -13.74 -19.35
N THR A 106 4.88 -13.91 -20.59
CA THR A 106 5.12 -15.13 -21.37
C THR A 106 5.80 -14.76 -22.67
N ILE A 107 6.83 -15.51 -23.04
CA ILE A 107 7.45 -15.47 -24.36
C ILE A 107 7.22 -16.86 -24.98
N ASP A 108 6.33 -16.92 -25.96
CA ASP A 108 5.93 -18.16 -26.63
C ASP A 108 6.42 -18.16 -28.08
N ASN A 109 7.39 -19.02 -28.36
CA ASN A 109 7.98 -19.17 -29.68
C ASN A 109 7.26 -20.23 -30.52
N SER A 110 6.55 -21.15 -29.88
CA SER A 110 5.99 -22.35 -30.52
C SER A 110 4.59 -22.15 -31.11
N SER A 111 3.77 -21.23 -30.56
CA SER A 111 2.33 -21.20 -30.90
C SER A 111 1.92 -20.23 -32.01
N LEU A 112 2.79 -19.31 -32.42
CA LEU A 112 2.38 -18.19 -33.29
C LEU A 112 3.02 -18.18 -34.69
N ALA A 113 4.01 -19.03 -34.96
CA ALA A 113 4.66 -19.13 -36.27
C ALA A 113 3.73 -19.59 -37.41
N PHE A 114 2.50 -20.04 -37.13
CA PHE A 114 1.49 -20.32 -38.15
C PHE A 114 0.85 -19.04 -38.73
N LEU A 115 0.96 -17.92 -38.02
CA LEU A 115 0.60 -16.59 -38.53
C LEU A 115 1.85 -15.98 -39.15
N GLU A 116 1.85 -15.75 -40.47
CA GLU A 116 2.99 -15.17 -41.20
C GLU A 116 3.49 -13.80 -40.64
N SER A 117 2.77 -13.20 -39.69
CA SER A 117 3.11 -11.92 -39.06
C SER A 117 3.88 -12.02 -37.74
N ILE A 118 3.90 -13.18 -37.06
CA ILE A 118 4.53 -13.31 -35.73
C ILE A 118 5.87 -14.07 -35.85
N GLN A 119 6.92 -13.46 -35.31
CA GLN A 119 8.25 -14.02 -35.21
C GLN A 119 8.45 -14.63 -33.81
N ALA A 120 9.25 -15.68 -33.70
CA ALA A 120 9.69 -16.18 -32.42
C ALA A 120 10.76 -15.25 -31.84
N ALA A 121 10.71 -14.97 -30.53
CA ALA A 121 11.80 -14.29 -29.84
C ALA A 121 13.08 -15.13 -29.96
N THR A 122 14.18 -14.47 -30.27
CA THR A 122 15.50 -15.09 -30.30
C THR A 122 15.95 -15.44 -28.88
N ILE A 123 16.85 -16.42 -28.77
CA ILE A 123 17.47 -16.77 -27.49
C ILE A 123 18.20 -15.57 -26.86
N ASP A 124 18.79 -14.70 -27.70
CA ASP A 124 19.49 -13.49 -27.25
C ASP A 124 18.52 -12.47 -26.65
N GLU A 125 17.28 -12.37 -27.15
CA GLU A 125 16.25 -11.50 -26.57
C GLU A 125 15.72 -12.05 -25.26
N VAL A 126 15.51 -13.37 -25.15
CA VAL A 126 15.17 -14.02 -23.87
C VAL A 126 16.28 -13.79 -22.83
N PHE A 127 17.53 -13.88 -23.25
CA PHE A 127 18.69 -13.62 -22.41
C PHE A 127 18.90 -12.15 -22.08
N CYS A 128 18.49 -11.23 -22.94
CA CYS A 128 18.41 -9.81 -22.62
C CYS A 128 17.38 -9.58 -21.51
N VAL A 129 16.18 -10.16 -21.64
CA VAL A 129 15.14 -10.04 -20.61
C VAL A 129 15.64 -10.56 -19.27
N LEU A 130 16.27 -11.73 -19.26
CA LEU A 130 16.88 -12.31 -18.05
C LEU A 130 17.86 -11.32 -17.39
N ASP A 131 18.73 -10.68 -18.17
CA ASP A 131 19.70 -9.71 -17.64
C ASP A 131 19.00 -8.44 -17.12
N GLU A 132 17.99 -7.91 -17.82
CA GLU A 132 17.23 -6.71 -17.41
C GLU A 132 16.43 -6.92 -16.11
N VAL A 133 15.88 -8.12 -15.89
CA VAL A 133 15.17 -8.45 -14.65
C VAL A 133 16.09 -8.92 -13.51
N GLY A 134 17.42 -8.81 -13.69
CA GLY A 134 18.41 -9.15 -12.66
C GLY A 134 18.64 -10.65 -12.46
N GLY A 135 18.29 -11.47 -13.43
CA GLY A 135 18.44 -12.93 -13.37
C GLY A 135 19.88 -13.40 -13.19
N SER A 136 20.02 -14.57 -12.56
CA SER A 136 21.34 -15.07 -12.19
C SER A 136 22.09 -15.69 -13.38
N SER A 137 23.43 -15.61 -13.35
CA SER A 137 24.27 -16.34 -14.32
C SER A 137 24.09 -17.88 -14.25
N ALA A 138 23.63 -18.40 -13.11
CA ALA A 138 23.29 -19.82 -12.98
C ALA A 138 22.03 -20.14 -13.78
N THR A 139 21.01 -19.29 -13.70
CA THR A 139 19.77 -19.38 -14.49
C THR A 139 20.08 -19.38 -15.99
N ARG A 140 20.90 -18.43 -16.46
CA ARG A 140 21.37 -18.42 -17.86
C ARG A 140 22.05 -19.73 -18.24
N SER A 141 22.98 -20.21 -17.41
CA SER A 141 23.71 -21.46 -17.67
C SER A 141 22.77 -22.68 -17.73
N LEU A 142 21.74 -22.72 -16.88
CA LEU A 142 20.72 -23.77 -16.90
C LEU A 142 19.92 -23.71 -18.20
N MET A 143 19.45 -22.52 -18.60
CA MET A 143 18.75 -22.30 -19.87
C MET A 143 19.60 -22.76 -21.08
N GLU A 144 20.87 -22.34 -21.16
CA GLU A 144 21.79 -22.74 -22.23
C GLU A 144 22.02 -24.26 -22.31
N SER A 145 21.97 -24.95 -21.16
CA SER A 145 22.18 -26.39 -21.08
C SER A 145 20.91 -27.23 -21.26
N THR A 146 19.74 -26.58 -21.27
CA THR A 146 18.44 -27.26 -21.33
C THR A 146 18.20 -27.86 -22.70
N ARG A 147 17.80 -29.13 -22.74
CA ARG A 147 17.48 -29.85 -23.98
C ARG A 147 16.00 -30.14 -24.05
N ALA A 148 15.52 -30.44 -25.25
CA ALA A 148 14.11 -30.75 -25.49
C ALA A 148 13.56 -31.93 -24.68
N LEU A 149 14.43 -32.86 -24.28
CA LEU A 149 14.05 -34.02 -23.47
C LEU A 149 14.00 -33.74 -21.96
N ASP A 150 14.53 -32.60 -21.51
CA ASP A 150 14.57 -32.26 -20.09
C ASP A 150 13.21 -31.72 -19.59
N GLY A 151 12.31 -31.38 -20.51
CA GLY A 151 10.96 -30.90 -20.19
C GLY A 151 10.94 -29.44 -19.75
N ARG A 152 9.91 -29.07 -18.97
CA ARG A 152 9.81 -27.75 -18.33
C ARG A 152 10.80 -27.70 -17.17
N GLN A 153 11.66 -26.71 -17.15
CA GLN A 153 12.57 -26.37 -16.05
C GLN A 153 12.06 -25.11 -15.37
N THR A 154 12.51 -24.86 -14.14
CA THR A 154 12.14 -23.69 -13.33
C THR A 154 13.36 -23.24 -12.54
N ASP A 155 13.49 -21.93 -12.32
CA ASP A 155 14.44 -21.30 -11.42
C ASP A 155 13.85 -20.01 -10.84
N GLU A 156 14.35 -19.56 -9.71
CA GLU A 156 13.81 -18.41 -8.97
C GLU A 156 14.96 -17.58 -8.37
N TRP A 157 14.80 -16.25 -8.32
CA TRP A 157 15.72 -15.36 -7.60
C TRP A 157 14.99 -14.19 -6.92
N ASP A 158 15.61 -13.70 -5.85
CA ASP A 158 15.17 -12.49 -5.14
C ASP A 158 15.46 -11.21 -5.96
N THR A 159 14.58 -10.24 -5.83
CA THR A 159 14.68 -8.87 -6.35
C THR A 159 14.53 -7.87 -5.21
N ASP A 160 14.64 -6.57 -5.49
CA ASP A 160 14.47 -5.55 -4.45
C ASP A 160 13.03 -5.49 -3.90
N TRP A 161 12.03 -5.93 -4.67
CA TRP A 161 10.60 -5.80 -4.36
C TRP A 161 9.89 -7.15 -4.10
N GLY A 162 10.59 -8.28 -4.22
CA GLY A 162 10.01 -9.62 -4.08
C GLY A 162 10.88 -10.69 -4.73
N SER A 163 10.29 -11.68 -5.41
CA SER A 163 11.03 -12.68 -6.20
C SER A 163 10.47 -12.81 -7.61
N ILE A 164 11.30 -13.30 -8.53
CA ILE A 164 10.90 -13.67 -9.88
C ILE A 164 11.16 -15.16 -10.07
N GLU A 165 10.10 -15.90 -10.39
CA GLU A 165 10.20 -17.27 -10.90
C GLU A 165 10.21 -17.22 -12.44
N VAL A 166 11.08 -18.01 -13.06
CA VAL A 166 11.01 -18.29 -14.49
C VAL A 166 10.91 -19.79 -14.73
N SER A 167 9.97 -20.19 -15.59
CA SER A 167 9.86 -21.56 -16.07
C SER A 167 10.01 -21.62 -17.58
N TRP A 168 10.84 -22.54 -18.08
CA TRP A 168 11.17 -22.62 -19.51
C TRP A 168 11.17 -24.04 -20.05
N SER A 169 10.89 -24.17 -21.34
CA SER A 169 11.11 -25.40 -22.11
C SER A 169 11.82 -25.07 -23.40
N TYR A 170 12.67 -25.98 -23.88
CA TYR A 170 13.41 -25.79 -25.13
C TYR A 170 12.84 -26.69 -26.24
N HIS A 171 12.66 -26.13 -27.43
CA HIS A 171 12.43 -26.87 -28.66
C HIS A 171 13.55 -26.56 -29.68
N PRO A 172 14.11 -27.55 -30.40
CA PRO A 172 15.22 -27.30 -31.33
C PRO A 172 14.86 -26.40 -32.51
N ASP A 173 13.58 -26.37 -32.89
CA ASP A 173 13.11 -25.58 -34.04
C ASP A 173 12.70 -24.15 -33.63
N ASP A 174 12.25 -23.96 -32.38
CA ASP A 174 11.57 -22.73 -31.93
C ASP A 174 12.33 -21.99 -30.81
N GLY A 175 13.29 -22.63 -30.14
CA GLY A 175 14.04 -22.03 -29.04
C GLY A 175 13.37 -22.22 -27.67
N LEU A 176 13.45 -21.19 -26.81
CA LEU A 176 12.95 -21.23 -25.43
C LEU A 176 11.55 -20.62 -25.34
N ASP A 177 10.58 -21.42 -24.86
CA ASP A 177 9.30 -20.91 -24.38
C ASP A 177 9.42 -20.61 -22.89
N THR A 178 9.12 -19.39 -22.47
CA THR A 178 9.32 -18.94 -21.08
C THR A 178 8.04 -18.35 -20.48
N VAL A 179 7.85 -18.60 -19.18
CA VAL A 179 6.85 -17.94 -18.34
C VAL A 179 7.60 -17.35 -17.16
N TRP A 180 7.37 -16.07 -16.88
CA TRP A 180 7.98 -15.29 -15.82
C TRP A 180 6.87 -14.80 -14.90
N GLU A 181 7.03 -15.02 -13.61
CA GLU A 181 6.04 -14.68 -12.59
C GLU A 181 6.72 -13.82 -11.52
N LEU A 182 6.13 -12.67 -11.23
CA LEU A 182 6.58 -11.75 -10.21
C LEU A 182 5.76 -11.94 -8.93
N GLU A 183 6.41 -12.41 -7.87
CA GLU A 183 5.86 -12.43 -6.53
C GLU A 183 6.32 -11.19 -5.77
N LEU A 184 5.38 -10.30 -5.45
CA LEU A 184 5.67 -9.12 -4.64
C LEU A 184 5.89 -9.52 -3.18
N SER A 185 6.78 -8.82 -2.48
CA SER A 185 6.96 -8.97 -1.04
C SER A 185 5.68 -8.68 -0.27
N ASP A 186 5.51 -9.30 0.90
CA ASP A 186 4.34 -9.14 1.78
C ASP A 186 3.97 -7.65 2.02
N GLU A 187 4.98 -6.77 2.14
CA GLU A 187 4.73 -5.33 2.37
C GLU A 187 4.11 -4.62 1.16
N LEU A 188 4.38 -5.10 -0.06
CA LEU A 188 3.84 -4.56 -1.30
C LEU A 188 2.54 -5.23 -1.73
N SER A 189 2.36 -6.53 -1.46
CA SER A 189 1.11 -7.25 -1.75
C SER A 189 -0.05 -6.79 -0.88
N ASP A 190 0.20 -6.42 0.37
CA ASP A 190 -0.82 -5.97 1.34
C ASP A 190 -1.44 -4.60 0.98
N LEU A 191 -0.97 -3.92 -0.08
CA LEU A 191 -1.51 -2.64 -0.51
C LEU A 191 -2.86 -2.75 -1.25
N ASP A 192 -3.24 -3.95 -1.70
CA ASP A 192 -4.46 -4.20 -2.47
C ASP A 192 -5.64 -4.76 -1.63
N ASP A 193 -5.42 -5.07 -0.34
CA ASP A 193 -6.44 -5.49 0.65
C ASP A 193 -7.09 -4.31 1.42
#